data_AF-A0A391NRQ2-F1
#
_entry.id   AF-A0A391NRQ2-F1
#
_cell.length_a   1.000
_cell.length_b   1.000
_cell.length_c   1.000
_cell.angle_alpha   90.00
_cell.angle_beta   90.00
_cell.angle_gamma   90.00
#
_symmetry.space_group_name_H-M   'P 1'
#
loop_
_entity.id
_entity.type
_entity.pdbx_description
1 polymer ?
#
loop_
_entity_poly.entity_id
_entity_poly.type
_entity_poly.pdbx_seq_one_letter_code
_entity_poly.pdbx_strand_id
1 'polypeptide(L)' 'MRLKNIFDFTVKNSKGEDLDLAQYRGHPVLVLNTASKCRFTPQLEGLQLLHETYPTLIILGFPCNQFGIQ' A
#
# COMPACT_ATOMS: atom_id res chain seq x y z
N MET A 1 8.77 19.03 -18.91
CA MET A 1 7.57 18.23 -18.59
C MET A 1 7.86 17.48 -17.30
N ARG A 2 7.07 17.65 -16.23
CA ARG A 2 7.29 16.94 -14.96
C ARG A 2 6.75 15.52 -15.10
N LEU A 3 7.57 14.51 -14.83
CA LEU A 3 7.14 13.11 -14.79
C LEU A 3 6.19 12.92 -13.59
N LYS A 4 5.02 12.34 -13.87
CA LYS A 4 4.08 11.94 -12.82
C LYS A 4 4.70 10.83 -11.98
N ASN A 5 4.47 10.90 -10.68
CA ASN A 5 4.94 9.93 -9.69
C ASN A 5 3.81 9.63 -8.70
N ILE A 6 4.06 8.71 -7.78
CA ILE A 6 3.06 8.25 -6.80
C ILE A 6 2.46 9.37 -5.95
N PHE A 7 3.19 10.46 -5.71
CA PHE A 7 2.76 11.58 -4.87
C PHE A 7 1.86 12.58 -5.60
N ASP A 8 1.41 12.26 -6.81
CA ASP A 8 0.45 13.05 -7.57
C ASP A 8 -0.97 12.41 -7.54
N PHE A 9 -1.15 11.33 -6.78
CA PHE A 9 -2.40 10.58 -6.66
C PHE A 9 -3.11 10.82 -5.32
N THR A 10 -4.43 10.89 -5.38
CA THR A 10 -5.33 10.80 -4.23
C THR A 10 -6.11 9.49 -4.34
N VAL A 11 -6.20 8.73 -3.25
CA VAL A 11 -6.89 7.45 -3.18
C VAL A 11 -7.95 7.46 -2.09
N LYS A 12 -8.86 6.48 -2.09
CA LYS A 12 -9.76 6.26 -0.96
C LYS A 12 -9.10 5.36 0.08
N ASN A 13 -9.14 5.75 1.35
CA ASN A 13 -8.72 4.89 2.45
C ASN A 13 -9.80 3.82 2.76
N SER A 14 -9.54 2.95 3.74
CA SER A 14 -10.48 1.89 4.15
C SER A 14 -11.82 2.40 4.72
N LYS A 15 -11.91 3.69 5.07
CA LYS A 15 -13.14 4.37 5.49
C LYS A 15 -13.87 5.09 4.34
N GLY A 16 -13.31 5.07 3.13
CA GLY A 16 -13.86 5.77 1.96
C GLY A 16 -13.52 7.27 1.90
N GLU A 17 -12.62 7.75 2.77
CA GLU A 17 -12.17 9.13 2.80
C GLU A 17 -11.02 9.35 1.81
N ASP A 18 -10.88 10.56 1.28
CA ASP A 18 -9.76 10.91 0.41
C ASP A 18 -8.44 10.95 1.21
N LEU A 19 -7.43 10.29 0.67
CA LEU A 19 -6.07 10.23 1.18
C LEU A 19 -5.12 10.70 0.09
N ASP A 20 -4.56 11.90 0.25
CA ASP A 20 -3.55 12.43 -0.66
C ASP A 20 -2.20 11.74 -0.38
N LEU A 21 -1.67 11.01 -1.38
CA LEU A 21 -0.40 10.30 -1.22
C LEU A 21 0.79 11.27 -1.13
N ALA A 22 0.63 12.55 -1.48
CA ALA A 22 1.67 13.56 -1.30
C ALA A 22 2.15 13.71 0.15
N GLN A 23 1.32 13.34 1.13
CA GLN A 23 1.68 13.36 2.55
C GLN A 23 2.88 12.43 2.89
N TYR A 24 3.15 11.43 2.05
CA TYR A 24 4.25 10.48 2.25
C TYR A 24 5.54 10.88 1.54
N ARG A 25 5.63 12.10 0.98
CA ARG A 25 6.87 12.59 0.37
C ARG A 25 8.03 12.53 1.37
N GLY A 26 9.21 12.17 0.87
CA GLY A 26 10.42 12.01 1.69
C GLY A 26 10.56 10.63 2.36
N HIS A 27 9.54 9.77 2.25
CA HIS A 27 9.58 8.42 2.77
C HIS A 27 9.67 7.38 1.65
N PRO A 28 10.40 6.27 1.84
CA PRO A 28 10.21 5.07 1.01
C PRO A 28 8.77 4.59 1.12
N VAL A 29 8.15 4.26 -0.03
CA VAL A 29 6.78 3.76 -0.09
C VAL A 29 6.75 2.41 -0.79
N LEU A 30 6.22 1.39 -0.10
CA LEU A 30 5.92 0.07 -0.64
C LEU A 30 4.42 -0.03 -0.93
N VAL A 31 4.08 -0.23 -2.20
CA VAL A 31 2.71 -0.44 -2.65
C VAL A 31 2.50 -1.91 -2.94
N LEU A 32 1.44 -2.51 -2.39
CA LEU A 32 1.08 -3.90 -2.65
C LEU A 32 -0.42 -4.04 -2.92
N ASN A 33 -0.78 -4.98 -3.79
CA ASN A 33 -2.15 -5.42 -3.92
C ASN A 33 -2.42 -6.59 -2.95
N THR A 34 -3.55 -6.56 -2.25
CA THR A 34 -3.97 -7.63 -1.33
C THR A 34 -5.21 -8.33 -1.85
N ALA A 35 -5.44 -9.58 -1.45
CA ALA A 35 -6.68 -10.32 -1.73
C ALA A 35 -7.17 -10.98 -0.43
N SER A 36 -8.48 -11.07 -0.25
CA SER A 36 -9.12 -11.43 1.03
C SER A 36 -9.30 -12.94 1.23
N LYS A 37 -9.33 -13.75 0.15
CA LYS A 37 -9.46 -15.22 0.20
C LYS A 37 -8.12 -15.95 0.35
N CYS A 38 -7.16 -15.25 0.94
CA CYS A 38 -5.76 -15.56 0.78
C CYS A 38 -5.21 -16.44 1.91
N ARG A 39 -4.76 -17.63 1.51
CA ARG A 39 -3.88 -18.58 2.22
C ARG A 39 -2.47 -17.99 2.53
N PHE A 40 -2.38 -16.66 2.70
CA PHE A 40 -1.15 -15.87 2.66
C PHE A 40 -0.80 -15.18 3.99
N THR A 41 -1.26 -15.74 5.11
CA THR A 41 -0.82 -15.38 6.46
C THR A 41 0.70 -15.19 6.60
N PRO A 42 1.57 -16.01 5.94
CA PRO A 42 3.03 -15.83 6.06
C PRO A 42 3.56 -14.50 5.49
N GLN A 43 2.86 -13.88 4.54
CA GLN A 43 3.30 -12.62 3.93
C GLN A 43 2.99 -11.42 4.81
N LEU A 44 1.96 -11.51 5.67
CA LEU A 44 1.65 -10.46 6.64
C LEU A 44 2.76 -10.36 7.71
N GLU A 45 3.31 -11.49 8.14
CA GLU A 45 4.45 -11.52 9.06
C GLU A 45 5.67 -10.82 8.48
N GLY A 46 5.98 -11.05 7.20
CA GLY A 46 7.07 -10.37 6.51
C GLY A 46 6.86 -8.86 6.38
N LEU A 47 5.62 -8.42 6.12
CA LEU A 47 5.29 -6.99 6.06
C LEU A 47 5.38 -6.33 7.44
N GLN A 48 4.97 -7.04 8.49
CA GLN A 48 5.11 -6.57 9.85
C GLN A 48 6.58 -6.44 10.25
N LEU A 49 7.40 -7.45 9.94
CA LEU A 49 8.86 -7.39 10.17
C LEU A 49 9.49 -6.21 9.42
N LEU A 50 9.09 -5.95 8.17
CA LEU A 50 9.58 -4.78 7.41
C LEU A 50 9.18 -3.46 8.08
N HIS A 51 7.94 -3.35 8.56
CA HIS A 51 7.47 -2.16 9.25
C HIS A 51 8.23 -1.92 10.56
N GLU A 52 8.51 -2.98 11.33
CA GLU A 52 9.29 -2.93 12.56
C GLU A 52 10.77 -2.61 12.29
N THR A 53 11.33 -3.16 11.21
CA THR A 53 12.75 -2.95 10.82
C THR A 53 12.99 -1.55 10.25
N TYR A 54 12.03 -1.01 9.50
CA TYR A 54 12.14 0.26 8.79
C TYR A 54 11.03 1.23 9.21
N PRO A 55 11.21 2.00 10.30
CA PRO A 55 10.16 2.86 10.86
C PRO A 55 9.73 4.01 9.93
N THR A 56 10.54 4.34 8.93
CA THR A 56 10.22 5.36 7.92
C THR A 56 9.60 4.78 6.65
N LEU A 57 9.46 3.45 6.54
CA LEU A 57 8.82 2.79 5.41
C LEU A 57 7.30 2.88 5.53
N ILE A 58 6.66 3.42 4.49
CA ILE A 58 5.20 3.45 4.38
C ILE A 58 4.75 2.25 3.55
N ILE A 59 3.88 1.41 4.11
CA ILE A 59 3.30 0.25 3.43
C ILE A 59 1.84 0.54 3.10
N LEU A 60 1.49 0.55 1.81
CA LEU A 60 0.13 0.82 1.32
C LEU A 60 -0.46 -0.43 0.65
N GLY A 61 -1.47 -1.01 1.31
CA GLY A 61 -2.20 -2.19 0.81
C GLY A 61 -3.49 -1.82 0.07
N PHE A 62 -3.61 -2.29 -1.18
CA PHE A 62 -4.79 -2.07 -2.03
C PHE A 62 -5.51 -3.39 -2.34
N PRO A 63 -6.68 -3.66 -1.75
CA PRO A 63 -7.45 -4.85 -2.06
C PRO A 63 -7.85 -4.92 -3.54
N CYS A 64 -7.68 -6.07 -4.19
CA CYS A 64 -8.01 -6.27 -5.60
C CYS A 64 -8.57 -7.68 -5.89
N ASN A 65 -9.63 -7.76 -6.70
CA ASN A 65 -10.34 -8.99 -7.11
C ASN A 65 -9.94 -9.47 -8.52
N GLN A 66 -9.00 -8.80 -9.20
CA GLN A 66 -8.69 -9.09 -10.61
C GLN A 66 -7.85 -10.36 -10.83
N PHE A 67 -7.50 -11.08 -9.76
CA PHE A 67 -6.67 -12.29 -9.82
C PHE A 67 -7.50 -13.51 -9.40
N GLY A 68 -8.05 -14.23 -10.38
CA GLY A 68 -8.73 -15.51 -10.16
C GLY A 68 -10.17 -15.42 -9.64
N ILE A 69 -10.87 -14.29 -9.83
CA ILE A 69 -12.26 -14.06 -9.37
C ILE A 69 -12.37 -14.26 -7.85
N GLN A 70 -11.63 -13.45 -7.07
CA GLN A 70 -11.60 -13.51 -5.61
C GLN A 70 -12.20 -12.31 -4.90
#